data_AF-A0A8T3UBW0-F1
#
_entry.id   AF-A0A8T3UBW0-F1
#
_cell.length_a   1.000
_cell.length_b   1.000
_cell.length_c   1.000
_cell.angle_alpha   90.00
_cell.angle_beta   90.00
_cell.angle_gamma   90.00
#
_symmetry.space_group_name_H-M   'P 1'
#
loop_
_entity.id
_entity.type
_entity.pdbx_description
1 polymer ?
#
loop_
_entity_poly.entity_id
_entity_poly.type
_entity_poly.pdbx_seq_one_letter_code
_entity_poly.pdbx_strand_id
1 'polypeptide(L)'
;MGISTVKTAKNETVFRNSGVQYKVIGTVFRTYIIFEVKDEMYLLDQHAAHERVLFEKVKENYYKNEEKDVQVLLLPDIITLSYRENELAHENKDVFNKAGFEFEEFGINTVKLTAVPSMCEVLNTKELFLDILDEIDGQANSRKARNRK
;
A
#
# COMPACT_ATOMS: atom_id res chain seq x y z
N MET A 1 25.15 15.61 -34.42
CA MET A 1 25.01 14.86 -33.16
C MET A 1 23.57 14.41 -33.08
N GLY A 2 23.32 13.13 -33.39
CA GLY A 2 21.96 12.60 -33.51
C GLY A 2 21.37 12.32 -32.13
N ILE A 3 20.19 12.88 -31.86
CA ILE A 3 19.38 12.53 -30.70
C ILE A 3 18.79 11.15 -31.00
N SER A 4 19.31 10.10 -30.36
CA SER A 4 18.72 8.77 -30.41
C SER A 4 17.44 8.77 -29.57
N THR A 5 16.32 8.52 -30.26
CA THR A 5 14.98 8.35 -29.72
C THR A 5 14.96 7.45 -28.48
N VAL A 6 14.52 7.99 -27.34
CA VAL A 6 14.17 7.21 -26.16
C VAL A 6 12.97 6.34 -26.53
N LYS A 7 13.19 5.04 -26.70
CA LYS A 7 12.10 4.08 -26.80
C LYS A 7 11.44 4.00 -25.42
N THR A 8 10.19 4.42 -25.32
CA THR A 8 9.36 4.19 -24.13
C THR A 8 9.28 2.69 -23.89
N ALA A 9 10.02 2.20 -22.88
CA ALA A 9 9.97 0.80 -22.50
C ALA A 9 8.58 0.48 -21.93
N LYS A 10 7.99 -0.62 -22.42
CA LYS A 10 6.82 -1.24 -21.82
C LYS A 10 7.14 -1.57 -20.35
N ASN A 11 6.14 -1.48 -19.48
CA ASN A 11 6.21 -1.94 -18.08
C ASN A 11 6.37 -3.47 -18.02
N GLU A 12 7.54 -3.98 -18.38
CA GLU A 12 7.89 -5.41 -18.27
C GLU A 12 8.59 -5.65 -16.93
N THR A 13 8.24 -6.76 -16.28
CA THR A 13 8.77 -7.15 -14.97
C THR A 13 10.17 -7.75 -15.15
N VAL A 14 11.19 -6.90 -15.26
CA VAL A 14 12.59 -7.31 -15.54
C VAL A 14 13.23 -8.11 -14.39
N PHE A 15 12.72 -7.95 -13.16
CA PHE A 15 13.42 -8.37 -11.92
C PHE A 15 12.95 -9.67 -11.28
N ARG A 16 12.09 -10.46 -11.91
CA ARG A 16 11.51 -11.66 -11.26
C ARG A 16 12.48 -12.85 -11.13
N ASN A 17 13.70 -12.74 -11.67
CA ASN A 17 14.70 -13.82 -11.66
C ASN A 17 15.98 -13.39 -10.93
N SER A 18 16.40 -14.19 -9.96
CA SER A 18 17.56 -14.00 -9.06
C SER A 18 18.93 -13.99 -9.76
N GLY A 19 18.99 -13.91 -11.09
CA GLY A 19 20.20 -13.93 -11.90
C GLY A 19 20.37 -12.72 -12.83
N VAL A 20 19.47 -11.75 -12.79
CA VAL A 20 19.61 -10.53 -13.60
C VAL A 20 20.57 -9.58 -12.89
N GLN A 21 21.80 -9.46 -13.41
CA GLN A 21 22.76 -8.47 -12.93
C GLN A 21 22.30 -7.07 -13.36
N TYR A 22 22.23 -6.16 -12.41
CA TYR A 22 21.93 -4.75 -12.63
C TYR A 22 22.99 -3.89 -11.96
N LYS A 23 23.25 -2.71 -12.53
CA LYS A 23 24.14 -1.71 -11.96
C LYS A 23 23.37 -0.41 -11.74
N VAL A 24 23.28 0.03 -10.49
CA VAL A 24 22.67 1.33 -10.18
C VAL A 24 23.65 2.43 -10.60
N ILE A 25 23.17 3.37 -11.41
CA ILE A 25 23.96 4.50 -11.92
C ILE A 25 23.80 5.71 -11.00
N GLY A 26 22.57 5.98 -10.55
CA GLY A 26 22.28 7.09 -9.66
C GLY A 26 20.80 7.45 -9.61
N THR A 27 20.51 8.62 -9.03
CA THR A 27 19.14 9.14 -8.89
C THR A 27 19.00 10.46 -9.64
N VAL A 28 17.84 10.71 -10.25
CA VAL A 28 17.50 11.99 -10.89
C VAL A 28 16.33 12.64 -10.17
N PHE A 29 16.45 13.94 -9.89
CA PHE A 29 15.48 14.75 -9.15
C PHE A 29 15.08 14.19 -7.76
N ARG A 30 15.82 13.21 -7.25
CA ARG A 30 15.45 12.41 -6.06
C ARG A 30 14.12 11.64 -6.22
N THR A 31 13.62 11.50 -7.45
CA THR A 31 12.34 10.83 -7.75
C THR A 31 12.54 9.55 -8.55
N TYR A 32 13.57 9.52 -9.40
CA TYR A 32 13.82 8.37 -10.29
C TYR A 32 15.16 7.72 -9.99
N ILE A 33 15.21 6.40 -10.04
CA ILE A 33 16.46 5.62 -10.00
C ILE A 33 16.80 5.20 -11.43
N ILE A 34 18.03 5.48 -11.86
CA ILE A 34 18.58 4.96 -13.11
C ILE A 34 19.43 3.74 -12.81
N PHE A 35 19.19 2.65 -13.54
CA PHE A 35 20.03 1.47 -13.49
C PHE A 35 20.19 0.86 -14.89
N GLU A 36 21.28 0.14 -15.05
CA GLU A 36 21.67 -0.55 -16.27
C GLU A 36 21.46 -2.06 -16.09
N VAL A 37 20.88 -2.72 -17.09
CA VAL A 37 20.75 -4.18 -17.17
C VAL A 37 21.16 -4.62 -18.56
N LYS A 38 22.21 -5.44 -18.66
CA LYS A 38 22.68 -6.08 -19.92
C LYS A 38 22.82 -5.11 -21.12
N ASP A 39 23.27 -3.88 -20.93
CA ASP A 39 23.40 -2.81 -21.95
C ASP A 39 22.15 -1.97 -22.23
N GLU A 40 21.06 -2.14 -21.47
CA GLU A 40 19.89 -1.28 -21.53
C GLU A 40 19.77 -0.39 -20.28
N MET A 41 19.36 0.87 -20.49
CA MET A 41 19.06 1.82 -19.43
C MET A 41 17.59 1.74 -19.04
N TYR A 42 17.35 1.66 -17.73
CA TYR A 42 16.03 1.67 -17.13
C TYR A 42 15.88 2.85 -16.17
N LEU A 43 14.66 3.37 -16.11
CA LEU A 43 14.26 4.41 -15.17
C LEU A 43 13.13 3.86 -14.30
N LEU A 44 13.31 3.89 -12.99
CA LEU A 44 12.29 3.48 -12.03
C LEU A 44 11.78 4.69 -11.27
N ASP A 45 10.46 4.87 -11.28
CA ASP A 45 9.77 5.80 -10.40
C ASP A 45 9.79 5.25 -8.97
N GLN A 46 10.48 5.95 -8.07
CA GLN A 46 10.63 5.52 -6.68
C GLN A 46 9.30 5.50 -5.93
N HIS A 47 8.39 6.43 -6.24
CA HIS A 47 7.11 6.54 -5.54
C HIS A 47 6.21 5.35 -5.91
N ALA A 48 6.01 5.12 -7.21
CA ALA A 48 5.22 3.98 -7.67
C ALA A 48 5.85 2.62 -7.25
N ALA A 49 7.18 2.52 -7.23
CA ALA A 49 7.86 1.33 -6.75
C ALA A 49 7.64 1.10 -5.25
N HIS A 50 7.73 2.16 -4.44
CA HIS A 50 7.49 2.10 -3.01
C HIS A 50 6.05 1.65 -2.71
N GLU A 51 5.06 2.28 -3.32
CA GLU A 51 3.64 1.92 -3.18
C GLU A 51 3.37 0.46 -3.60
N ARG A 52 3.99 0.02 -4.71
CA ARG A 52 3.83 -1.36 -5.19
C ARG A 52 4.37 -2.39 -4.19
N VAL A 53 5.54 -2.13 -3.62
CA VAL A 53 6.14 -3.01 -2.59
C VAL A 53 5.27 -3.01 -1.34
N LEU A 54 4.78 -1.85 -0.92
CA LEU A 54 3.88 -1.71 0.22
C LEU A 54 2.62 -2.57 0.04
N PHE A 55 1.99 -2.44 -1.12
CA PHE A 55 0.79 -3.20 -1.48
C PHE A 55 1.02 -4.71 -1.48
N GLU A 56 2.12 -5.20 -2.07
CA GLU A 56 2.42 -6.65 -2.04
C GLU A 56 2.62 -7.16 -0.62
N LYS A 57 3.30 -6.40 0.26
CA LYS A 57 3.48 -6.81 1.66
C LYS A 57 2.15 -6.87 2.42
N VAL A 58 1.29 -5.86 2.26
CA VAL A 58 -0.06 -5.88 2.85
C VAL A 58 -0.87 -7.06 2.34
N LYS A 59 -0.79 -7.33 1.03
CA LYS A 59 -1.45 -8.46 0.39
C LYS A 59 -0.93 -9.80 0.92
N GLU A 60 0.38 -9.96 1.06
CA GLU A 60 0.98 -11.16 1.66
C GLU A 60 0.51 -11.37 3.10
N ASN A 61 0.49 -10.31 3.93
CA ASN A 61 -0.05 -10.36 5.29
C ASN A 61 -1.52 -10.77 5.32
N TYR A 62 -2.32 -10.26 4.38
CA TYR A 62 -3.74 -10.58 4.28
C TYR A 62 -4.00 -12.07 3.95
N TYR A 63 -3.16 -12.68 3.11
CA TYR A 63 -3.32 -14.08 2.69
C TYR A 63 -2.55 -15.09 3.54
N LYS A 64 -1.64 -14.65 4.43
CA LYS A 64 -0.95 -15.53 5.37
C LYS A 64 -1.93 -16.05 6.43
N ASN A 65 -1.80 -17.34 6.74
CA ASN A 65 -2.57 -18.01 7.81
C ASN A 65 -1.83 -18.06 9.16
N GLU A 66 -0.60 -17.54 9.23
CA GLU A 66 0.26 -17.51 10.43
C GLU A 66 0.25 -16.14 11.13
N GLU A 67 1.09 -15.95 12.15
CA GLU A 67 1.28 -14.66 12.84
C GLU A 67 1.55 -13.54 11.83
N LYS A 68 0.73 -12.49 11.93
CA LYS A 68 0.82 -11.33 11.04
C LYS A 68 2.00 -10.47 11.45
N ASP A 69 2.65 -9.86 10.47
CA ASP A 69 3.72 -8.92 10.72
C ASP A 69 3.09 -7.57 11.12
N VAL A 70 2.90 -7.38 12.42
CA VAL A 70 2.24 -6.21 13.04
C VAL A 70 3.19 -5.47 13.98
N GLN A 71 3.14 -4.15 13.93
CA GLN A 71 3.80 -3.24 14.85
C GLN A 71 2.76 -2.56 15.74
N VAL A 72 2.89 -2.75 17.06
CA VAL A 72 2.10 -2.03 18.06
C VAL A 72 2.58 -0.58 18.16
N LEU A 73 1.65 0.37 18.18
CA LEU A 73 1.95 1.80 18.29
C LEU A 73 2.23 2.16 19.75
N LEU A 74 3.36 2.84 19.99
CA LEU A 74 3.68 3.40 21.32
C LEU A 74 2.66 4.45 21.77
N LEU A 75 2.16 5.24 20.80
CA LEU A 75 1.09 6.21 20.98
C LEU A 75 -0.02 5.83 19.99
N PRO A 76 -1.19 5.36 20.48
CA PRO A 76 -2.31 5.06 19.61
C PRO A 76 -2.81 6.28 18.85
N ASP A 77 -3.18 6.10 17.58
CA ASP A 77 -3.79 7.16 16.78
C ASP A 77 -5.29 7.22 17.04
N ILE A 78 -5.79 8.43 17.36
CA ILE A 78 -7.23 8.67 17.52
C ILE A 78 -7.78 9.19 16.20
N ILE A 79 -8.69 8.41 15.61
CA ILE A 79 -9.24 8.68 14.29
C ILE A 79 -10.75 8.90 14.44
N THR A 80 -11.18 10.14 14.24
CA THR A 80 -12.61 10.46 14.11
C THR A 80 -13.08 10.13 12.70
N LEU A 81 -14.16 9.37 12.63
CA LEU A 81 -14.77 8.84 11.42
C LEU A 81 -16.16 9.46 11.21
N SER A 82 -16.67 9.40 9.98
CA SER A 82 -18.10 9.60 9.74
C SER A 82 -18.91 8.43 10.32
N TYR A 83 -20.22 8.60 10.51
CA TYR A 83 -21.09 7.50 10.99
C TYR A 83 -20.96 6.25 10.09
N ARG A 84 -20.90 6.47 8.77
CA ARG A 84 -20.79 5.42 7.77
C ARG A 84 -19.41 4.73 7.81
N GLU A 85 -18.33 5.51 7.89
CA GLU A 85 -16.97 4.96 8.03
C GLU A 85 -16.83 4.14 9.30
N ASN A 86 -17.40 4.61 10.42
CA ASN A 86 -17.36 3.89 11.69
C ASN A 86 -18.10 2.56 11.59
N GLU A 87 -19.31 2.55 11.02
CA GLU A 87 -20.07 1.33 10.75
C GLU A 87 -19.27 0.36 9.88
N LEU A 88 -18.69 0.83 8.77
CA LEU A 88 -17.86 0.02 7.88
C LEU A 88 -16.61 -0.54 8.56
N ALA A 89 -15.92 0.27 9.37
CA ALA A 89 -14.76 -0.18 10.12
C ALA A 89 -15.12 -1.36 11.02
N HIS A 90 -16.20 -1.23 11.78
CA HIS A 90 -16.66 -2.28 12.70
C HIS A 90 -17.17 -3.53 11.97
N GLU A 91 -17.94 -3.38 10.88
CA GLU A 91 -18.42 -4.50 10.06
C GLU A 91 -17.27 -5.29 9.41
N ASN A 92 -16.16 -4.60 9.08
CA ASN A 92 -15.01 -5.18 8.40
C ASN A 92 -13.81 -5.35 9.33
N LYS A 93 -14.01 -5.41 10.65
CA LYS A 93 -12.93 -5.52 11.64
C LYS A 93 -11.99 -6.70 11.35
N ASP A 94 -12.52 -7.83 10.90
CA ASP A 94 -11.71 -8.99 10.51
C ASP A 94 -10.83 -8.74 9.29
N VAL A 95 -11.27 -7.90 8.34
CA VAL A 95 -10.49 -7.50 7.16
C VAL A 95 -9.32 -6.62 7.60
N PHE A 96 -9.57 -5.64 8.47
CA PHE A 96 -8.52 -4.81 9.05
C PHE A 96 -7.51 -5.64 9.85
N ASN A 97 -7.99 -6.51 10.74
CA ASN A 97 -7.13 -7.43 11.47
C ASN A 97 -6.30 -8.28 10.51
N LYS A 98 -6.86 -8.79 9.41
CA LYS A 98 -6.13 -9.55 8.38
C LYS A 98 -5.06 -8.73 7.66
N ALA A 99 -5.35 -7.48 7.35
CA ALA A 99 -4.38 -6.58 6.78
C ALA A 99 -3.25 -6.21 7.77
N GLY A 100 -3.49 -6.38 9.09
CA GLY A 100 -2.56 -6.08 10.18
C GLY A 100 -2.87 -4.76 10.90
N PHE A 101 -4.09 -4.27 10.82
CA PHE A 101 -4.56 -3.12 11.58
C PHE A 101 -5.37 -3.59 12.77
N GLU A 102 -5.05 -3.09 13.97
CA GLU A 102 -5.82 -3.32 15.17
C GLU A 102 -6.34 -1.99 15.71
N PHE A 103 -7.63 -1.93 15.99
CA PHE A 103 -8.25 -0.75 16.56
C PHE A 103 -9.38 -1.10 17.53
N GLU A 104 -9.64 -0.17 18.43
CA GLU A 104 -10.67 -0.23 19.46
C GLU A 104 -11.64 0.94 19.33
N GLU A 105 -12.86 0.76 19.83
CA GLU A 105 -13.84 1.85 19.91
C GLU A 105 -13.38 2.90 20.93
N PHE A 106 -13.50 4.18 20.57
CA PHE A 106 -13.07 5.29 21.41
C PHE A 106 -14.04 6.48 21.35
N GLY A 107 -15.23 6.30 21.92
CA GLY A 107 -16.27 7.33 21.93
C GLY A 107 -17.09 7.35 20.64
N ILE A 108 -17.81 8.45 20.40
CA ILE A 108 -18.77 8.53 19.28
C ILE A 108 -18.02 8.68 17.96
N ASN A 109 -18.28 7.76 17.02
CA ASN A 109 -17.69 7.72 15.68
C ASN A 109 -16.17 7.92 15.70
N THR A 110 -15.48 7.33 16.66
CA THR A 110 -14.06 7.51 16.84
C THR A 110 -13.43 6.18 17.22
N VAL A 111 -12.31 5.86 16.57
CA VAL A 111 -11.54 4.65 16.82
C VAL A 111 -10.15 5.01 17.31
N LYS A 112 -9.61 4.15 18.16
CA LYS A 112 -8.22 4.20 18.64
C LYS A 112 -7.45 3.09 17.93
N LEU A 113 -6.60 3.46 16.99
CA LEU A 113 -5.71 2.56 16.25
C LEU A 113 -4.51 2.20 17.14
N THR A 114 -4.32 0.92 17.45
CA THR A 114 -3.34 0.42 18.41
C THR A 114 -2.20 -0.36 17.75
N ALA A 115 -2.43 -0.95 16.59
CA ALA A 115 -1.39 -1.63 15.82
C ALA A 115 -1.61 -1.43 14.32
N VAL A 116 -0.51 -1.46 13.59
CA VAL A 116 -0.46 -1.33 12.14
C VAL A 116 0.48 -2.37 11.55
N PRO A 117 0.39 -2.69 10.25
CA PRO A 117 1.30 -3.66 9.65
C PRO A 117 2.76 -3.14 9.72
N SER A 118 3.74 -4.00 10.04
CA SER A 118 5.13 -3.58 10.37
C SER A 118 5.89 -2.85 9.26
N MET A 119 5.42 -2.92 8.02
CA MET A 119 5.99 -2.14 6.91
C MET A 119 5.49 -0.70 6.83
N CYS A 120 4.53 -0.29 7.67
CA CYS A 120 4.05 1.09 7.69
C CYS A 120 5.13 1.97 8.26
N GLU A 121 5.52 3.00 7.51
CA GLU A 121 6.19 4.13 8.14
C GLU A 121 5.20 4.77 9.12
N VAL A 122 5.65 4.98 10.36
CA VAL A 122 4.83 5.45 11.48
C VAL A 122 4.09 6.77 11.16
N LEU A 123 4.57 7.53 10.18
CA LEU A 123 4.02 8.83 9.82
C LEU A 123 2.72 8.80 9.00
N ASN A 124 2.36 7.68 8.35
CA ASN A 124 1.21 7.61 7.43
C ASN A 124 0.16 6.53 7.80
N THR A 125 0.14 6.09 9.05
CA THR A 125 -0.74 5.01 9.57
C THR A 125 -2.22 5.35 9.46
N LYS A 126 -2.60 6.57 9.84
CA LYS A 126 -3.98 7.07 9.77
C LYS A 126 -4.48 7.16 8.34
N GLU A 127 -3.71 7.76 7.44
CA GLU A 127 -4.11 7.94 6.04
C GLU A 127 -4.34 6.58 5.37
N LEU A 128 -3.43 5.63 5.59
CA LEU A 128 -3.58 4.28 5.06
C LEU A 128 -4.82 3.55 5.61
N PHE A 129 -5.17 3.75 6.89
CA PHE A 129 -6.40 3.21 7.46
C PHE A 129 -7.65 3.78 6.78
N LEU A 130 -7.67 5.09 6.52
CA LEU A 130 -8.76 5.78 5.84
C LEU A 130 -8.87 5.36 4.36
N ASP A 131 -7.74 5.23 3.65
CA ASP A 131 -7.72 4.77 2.26
C ASP A 131 -8.32 3.35 2.12
N ILE A 132 -8.04 2.46 3.08
CA ILE A 132 -8.64 1.12 3.10
C ILE A 132 -10.15 1.20 3.35
N LEU A 133 -10.61 2.09 4.24
CA LEU A 133 -12.04 2.32 4.45
C LEU A 133 -12.74 2.82 3.18
N ASP A 134 -12.12 3.77 2.48
CA ASP A 134 -12.65 4.34 1.24
C ASP A 134 -12.75 3.29 0.13
N GLU A 135 -11.76 2.42 -0.02
CA GLU A 135 -11.80 1.31 -0.98
C GLU A 135 -12.91 0.30 -0.63
N ILE A 136 -13.09 -0.03 0.65
CA ILE A 136 -14.19 -0.90 1.11
C ILE A 136 -15.55 -0.27 0.78
N ASP A 137 -15.71 1.03 1.03
CA ASP A 137 -16.96 1.74 0.72
C ASP A 137 -17.23 1.79 -0.79
N GLY A 138 -16.19 2.06 -1.60
CA GLY A 138 -16.24 2.04 -3.05
C GLY A 138 -16.74 0.69 -3.59
N GLN A 139 -16.27 -0.43 -3.02
CA GLN A 139 -16.74 -1.76 -3.40
C GLN A 139 -18.17 -2.06 -2.91
N ALA A 140 -18.54 -1.60 -1.71
CA ALA A 140 -19.91 -1.74 -1.20
C ALA A 140 -20.93 -1.03 -2.12
N ASN A 141 -20.59 0.17 -2.59
CA ASN A 141 -21.39 0.94 -3.55
C ASN A 141 -21.48 0.24 -4.92
N SER A 142 -20.36 -0.31 -5.41
CA SER A 142 -20.30 -1.03 -6.68
C SER A 142 -21.12 -2.33 -6.68
N ARG A 143 -21.12 -3.08 -5.56
CA ARG A 143 -21.95 -4.29 -5.39
C ARG A 143 -23.44 -3.96 -5.32
N LYS A 144 -23.83 -2.89 -4.62
CA LYS A 144 -25.23 -2.42 -4.57
C LYS A 144 -25.75 -1.97 -5.93
N ALA A 145 -24.91 -1.37 -6.77
CA ALA A 145 -25.28 -0.99 -8.14
C ALA A 145 -25.51 -2.21 -9.05
N ARG A 146 -24.75 -3.30 -8.85
CA ARG A 146 -24.86 -4.52 -9.67
C ARG A 146 -26.08 -5.38 -9.31
N ASN A 147 -26.53 -5.37 -8.05
CA ASN A 147 -27.71 -6.14 -7.61
C ASN A 147 -29.06 -5.44 -7.85
N ARG A 148 -29.06 -4.25 -8.48
CA ARG A 148 -30.28 -3.51 -8.86
C ARG A 148 -30.63 -3.66 -10.36
N LYS A 149 -29.92 -4.49 -11.10
CA LYS A 149 -30.26 -4.92 -12.47
C LYS A 149 -30.72 -6.36 -12.45
#